data_AF-A0A498SD87-F1
#
_entry.id   AF-A0A498SD87-F1
#
_cell.length_a   1.000
_cell.length_b   1.000
_cell.length_c   1.000
_cell.angle_alpha   90.00
_cell.angle_beta   90.00
_cell.angle_gamma   90.00
#
_symmetry.space_group_name_H-M   'P 1'
#
loop_
_entity.id
_entity.type
_entity.pdbx_description
1 polymer ?
#
loop_
_entity_poly.entity_id
_entity_poly.type
_entity_poly.pdbx_seq_one_letter_code
_entity_poly.pdbx_strand_id
1 'polypeptide(L)'
;MTFEADTIVGTDGLESNFDSHAYLWDFYQNVDDPAMQMMIMLLPTIAERVNCCDNLLDFGAGPTIHVSVVFRNKVNNIYLADYLPQNRNELFRWTNGQSSFDWTPVLKMIGTVEGSGWLQLKEMEEYTKSKIVVSILCLEYCCNSEMEYKEAVRNVVDQVKPGGWFVMGGVLEETWCSFGGRKFTCLYLTENLLFEALREANLLVDDEQSSIYYCAKSIFLICCKKQI
;
A
#
# COMPACT_ATOMS: atom_id res chain seq x y z
N MET A 1 24.33 16.04 -19.42
CA MET A 1 23.08 16.81 -19.21
C MET A 1 22.86 16.85 -17.72
N THR A 2 22.99 18.03 -17.14
CA THR A 2 22.67 18.32 -15.74
C THR A 2 21.15 18.26 -15.60
N PHE A 3 20.64 17.26 -14.88
CA PHE A 3 19.23 17.26 -14.47
C PHE A 3 19.04 18.45 -13.54
N GLU A 4 18.07 19.33 -13.84
CA GLU A 4 17.65 20.37 -12.90
C GLU A 4 17.11 19.67 -11.65
N ALA A 5 17.86 19.75 -10.56
CA ALA A 5 17.60 19.03 -9.31
C ALA A 5 16.38 19.58 -8.52
N ASP A 6 15.66 20.57 -9.06
CA ASP A 6 14.64 21.33 -8.33
C ASP A 6 13.22 21.25 -8.92
N THR A 7 13.00 20.54 -10.03
CA THR A 7 11.64 20.40 -10.57
C THR A 7 10.91 19.23 -9.90
N ILE A 8 9.83 19.53 -9.18
CA ILE A 8 8.94 18.50 -8.65
C ILE A 8 8.15 17.89 -9.82
N VAL A 9 8.21 16.56 -9.96
CA VAL A 9 7.50 15.80 -10.99
C VAL A 9 6.01 15.77 -10.65
N GLY A 10 5.18 16.38 -11.50
CA GLY A 10 3.73 16.32 -11.42
C GLY A 10 3.16 14.95 -11.80
N THR A 11 1.85 14.76 -11.61
CA THR A 11 1.15 13.52 -11.94
C THR A 11 1.28 13.10 -13.41
N ASP A 12 1.19 14.06 -14.34
CA ASP A 12 1.40 13.85 -15.78
C ASP A 12 2.79 13.30 -16.13
N GLY A 13 3.78 13.50 -15.23
CA GLY A 13 5.15 13.03 -15.41
C GLY A 13 5.45 11.70 -14.72
N LEU A 14 4.52 11.14 -13.91
CA LEU A 14 4.80 9.97 -13.07
C LEU A 14 5.22 8.76 -13.90
N GLU A 15 4.48 8.41 -14.95
CA GLU A 15 4.76 7.22 -15.74
C GLU A 15 6.18 7.22 -16.31
N SER A 16 6.67 8.37 -16.77
CA SER A 16 7.99 8.52 -17.39
C SER A 16 9.13 8.69 -16.39
N ASN A 17 8.85 9.07 -15.14
CA ASN A 17 9.90 9.46 -14.17
C ASN A 17 9.94 8.58 -12.92
N PHE A 18 8.89 7.82 -12.61
CA PHE A 18 8.86 6.92 -11.45
C PHE A 18 9.67 5.66 -11.74
N ASP A 19 10.74 5.46 -10.97
CA ASP A 19 11.57 4.26 -11.00
C ASP A 19 11.24 3.35 -9.81
N SER A 20 10.59 2.21 -10.10
CA SER A 20 10.21 1.21 -9.11
C SER A 20 11.38 0.64 -8.33
N HIS A 21 12.54 0.48 -8.98
CA HIS A 21 13.73 -0.05 -8.31
C HIS A 21 14.32 0.97 -7.34
N ALA A 22 14.41 2.24 -7.77
CA ALA A 22 14.87 3.32 -6.89
C ALA A 22 13.94 3.52 -5.69
N TYR A 23 12.62 3.43 -5.90
CA TYR A 23 11.64 3.47 -4.82
C TYR A 23 11.85 2.32 -3.81
N LEU A 24 11.98 1.08 -4.30
CA LEU A 24 12.23 -0.07 -3.44
C LEU A 24 13.56 0.04 -2.68
N TRP A 25 14.60 0.53 -3.36
CA TRP A 25 15.92 0.71 -2.77
C TRP A 25 15.90 1.70 -1.62
N ASP A 26 15.34 2.90 -1.84
CA ASP A 26 15.36 3.98 -0.86
C ASP A 26 14.52 3.66 0.39
N PHE A 27 13.37 2.98 0.23
CA PHE A 27 12.44 2.75 1.33
C PHE A 27 12.54 1.37 1.98
N TYR A 28 12.91 0.33 1.22
CA TYR A 28 12.73 -1.06 1.67
C TYR A 28 14.02 -1.90 1.70
N GLN A 29 15.15 -1.40 1.18
CA GLN A 29 16.39 -2.19 1.17
C GLN A 29 16.88 -2.51 2.59
N ASN A 30 16.98 -1.50 3.45
CA ASN A 30 17.42 -1.67 4.84
C ASN A 30 16.30 -1.36 5.83
N VAL A 31 15.25 -0.67 5.38
CA VAL A 31 14.14 -0.18 6.23
C VAL A 31 14.68 0.62 7.42
N ASP A 32 15.61 1.54 7.18
CA ASP A 32 16.22 2.35 8.26
C ASP A 32 15.30 3.48 8.75
N ASP A 33 14.35 3.90 7.90
CA ASP A 33 13.40 4.96 8.25
C ASP A 33 12.44 4.51 9.38
N PRO A 34 12.39 5.23 10.51
CA PRO A 34 11.55 4.83 11.65
C PRO A 34 10.06 4.74 11.33
N ALA A 35 9.58 5.52 10.36
CA ALA A 35 8.18 5.54 10.00
C ALA A 35 7.82 4.34 9.10
N MET A 36 8.71 3.96 8.18
CA MET A 36 8.62 2.70 7.44
C MET A 36 8.68 1.49 8.37
N GLN A 37 9.58 1.50 9.36
CA GLN A 37 9.66 0.43 10.36
C GLN A 37 8.35 0.29 11.14
N MET A 38 7.81 1.41 11.61
CA MET A 38 6.55 1.44 12.34
C MET A 38 5.40 0.87 11.48
N MET A 39 5.30 1.27 10.21
CA MET A 39 4.27 0.78 9.30
C MET A 39 4.36 -0.74 9.10
N ILE A 40 5.55 -1.27 8.80
CA ILE A 40 5.77 -2.71 8.59
C ILE A 40 5.50 -3.52 9.86
N MET A 41 5.85 -3.00 11.04
CA MET A 41 5.61 -3.71 12.31
C MET A 41 4.16 -3.61 12.80
N LEU A 42 3.42 -2.57 12.43
CA LEU A 42 2.04 -2.37 12.84
C LEU A 42 1.06 -3.22 12.00
N LEU A 43 1.34 -3.40 10.71
CA LEU A 43 0.49 -4.14 9.79
C LEU A 43 0.11 -5.56 10.27
N PRO A 44 1.05 -6.42 10.75
CA PRO A 44 0.70 -7.74 11.30
C PRO A 44 -0.31 -7.66 12.45
N THR A 45 -0.17 -6.66 13.32
CA THR A 45 -1.09 -6.46 14.46
C THR A 45 -2.51 -6.10 13.98
N ILE A 46 -2.62 -5.35 12.88
CA ILE A 46 -3.90 -5.01 12.27
C ILE A 46 -4.51 -6.23 11.58
N ALA A 47 -3.71 -6.99 10.84
CA ALA A 47 -4.19 -8.21 10.19
C ALA A 47 -4.77 -9.21 11.20
N GLU A 48 -4.21 -9.30 12.41
CA GLU A 48 -4.78 -10.12 13.48
C GLU A 48 -6.16 -9.66 13.98
N ARG A 49 -6.49 -8.37 13.84
CA ARG A 49 -7.80 -7.82 14.19
C ARG A 49 -8.84 -7.94 13.07
N VAL A 50 -8.40 -8.27 11.86
CA VAL A 50 -9.27 -8.47 10.70
C VAL A 50 -9.68 -9.95 10.63
N ASN A 51 -10.99 -10.20 10.53
CA ASN A 51 -11.52 -11.54 10.32
C ASN A 51 -11.06 -12.10 8.97
N CYS A 52 -10.87 -13.43 8.89
CA CYS A 52 -10.56 -14.06 7.61
C CYS A 52 -11.65 -13.78 6.57
N CYS A 53 -11.24 -13.55 5.33
CA CYS A 53 -12.12 -13.31 4.19
C CYS A 53 -11.58 -13.99 2.94
N ASP A 54 -12.39 -14.15 1.90
CA ASP A 54 -11.92 -14.88 0.71
C ASP A 54 -10.94 -14.07 -0.14
N ASN A 55 -11.10 -12.75 -0.23
CA ASN A 55 -10.42 -11.92 -1.19
C ASN A 55 -9.90 -10.63 -0.53
N LEU A 56 -8.64 -10.30 -0.79
CA LEU A 56 -8.02 -9.01 -0.48
C LEU A 56 -7.67 -8.28 -1.76
N LEU A 57 -8.04 -7.01 -1.88
CA LEU A 57 -7.51 -6.11 -2.91
C LEU A 57 -6.52 -5.16 -2.24
N ASP A 58 -5.24 -5.32 -2.54
CA ASP A 58 -4.16 -4.42 -2.16
C ASP A 58 -4.06 -3.32 -3.22
N PHE A 59 -4.76 -2.22 -2.99
CA PHE A 59 -4.96 -1.18 -3.97
C PHE A 59 -3.91 -0.07 -3.84
N GLY A 60 -3.16 0.21 -4.91
CA GLY A 60 -1.99 1.09 -4.83
C GLY A 60 -0.76 0.40 -4.22
N ALA A 61 -0.61 -0.91 -4.44
CA ALA A 61 0.46 -1.73 -3.89
C ALA A 61 1.87 -1.21 -4.25
N GLY A 62 1.99 -0.38 -5.29
CA GLY A 62 3.27 0.03 -5.83
C GLY A 62 4.05 -1.18 -6.33
N PRO A 63 5.38 -1.15 -6.26
CA PRO A 63 6.20 -2.33 -6.49
C PRO A 63 6.37 -3.21 -5.23
N THR A 64 5.49 -3.08 -4.22
CA THR A 64 5.72 -3.64 -2.86
C THR A 64 4.85 -4.85 -2.52
N ILE A 65 5.31 -5.69 -1.59
CA ILE A 65 4.64 -6.98 -1.26
C ILE A 65 4.21 -7.12 0.21
N HIS A 66 4.59 -6.16 1.06
CA HIS A 66 4.53 -6.32 2.52
C HIS A 66 3.09 -6.49 3.05
N VAL A 67 2.12 -5.77 2.47
CA VAL A 67 0.69 -5.96 2.77
C VAL A 67 0.25 -7.37 2.41
N SER A 68 0.57 -7.84 1.19
CA SER A 68 0.24 -9.19 0.74
C SER A 68 0.80 -10.26 1.66
N VAL A 69 2.06 -10.12 2.09
CA VAL A 69 2.70 -11.05 3.02
C VAL A 69 1.95 -11.06 4.34
N VAL A 70 1.67 -9.91 4.93
CA VAL A 70 0.98 -9.80 6.22
C VAL A 70 -0.40 -10.48 6.20
N PHE A 71 -1.17 -10.30 5.13
CA PHE A 71 -2.53 -10.84 5.05
C PHE A 71 -2.63 -12.27 4.49
N ARG A 72 -1.51 -12.91 4.10
CA ARG A 72 -1.49 -14.25 3.48
C ARG A 72 -2.23 -15.36 4.25
N ASN A 73 -2.31 -15.24 5.58
CA ASN A 73 -2.99 -16.19 6.46
C ASN A 73 -4.46 -15.84 6.72
N LYS A 74 -4.89 -14.65 6.29
CA LYS A 74 -6.25 -14.15 6.48
C LYS A 74 -7.11 -14.36 5.24
N VAL A 75 -6.49 -14.58 4.06
CA VAL A 75 -7.22 -14.63 2.79
C VAL A 75 -6.90 -15.82 1.88
N ASN A 76 -7.83 -16.10 0.96
CA ASN A 76 -7.67 -17.11 -0.07
C ASN A 76 -7.07 -16.56 -1.35
N ASN A 77 -7.41 -15.31 -1.71
CA ASN A 77 -6.95 -14.64 -2.92
C ASN A 77 -6.51 -13.21 -2.59
N ILE A 78 -5.43 -12.77 -3.24
CA ILE A 78 -4.89 -11.41 -3.14
C ILE A 78 -4.81 -10.82 -4.55
N TYR A 79 -5.35 -9.63 -4.72
CA TYR A 79 -5.34 -8.86 -5.95
C TYR A 79 -4.48 -7.62 -5.70
N LEU A 80 -3.45 -7.39 -6.50
CA LEU A 80 -2.43 -6.36 -6.31
C LEU A 80 -2.60 -5.21 -7.29
N ALA A 81 -3.27 -4.14 -6.94
CA ALA A 81 -3.55 -3.05 -7.86
C ALA A 81 -2.46 -1.94 -7.86
N ASP A 82 -2.01 -1.46 -9.02
CA ASP A 82 -1.19 -0.25 -9.14
C ASP A 82 -1.40 0.49 -10.48
N TYR A 83 -1.30 1.83 -10.48
CA TYR A 83 -1.46 2.70 -11.66
C TYR A 83 -0.30 2.58 -12.65
N LEU A 84 0.92 2.44 -12.15
CA LEU A 84 2.12 2.49 -12.99
C LEU A 84 2.45 1.11 -13.58
N PRO A 85 2.57 0.98 -14.92
CA PRO A 85 2.95 -0.28 -15.54
C PRO A 85 4.24 -0.88 -14.99
N GLN A 86 5.24 -0.04 -14.67
CA GLN A 86 6.51 -0.48 -14.08
C GLN A 86 6.36 -1.16 -12.72
N ASN A 87 5.44 -0.68 -11.88
CA ASN A 87 5.15 -1.28 -10.57
C ASN A 87 4.45 -2.63 -10.74
N ARG A 88 3.43 -2.69 -11.61
CA ARG A 88 2.76 -3.97 -11.94
C ARG A 88 3.72 -4.99 -12.53
N ASN A 89 4.63 -4.55 -13.40
CA ASN A 89 5.66 -5.41 -13.96
C ASN A 89 6.63 -5.91 -12.89
N GLU A 90 6.99 -5.10 -11.90
CA GLU A 90 7.83 -5.54 -10.78
C GLU A 90 7.13 -6.59 -9.92
N LEU A 91 5.85 -6.39 -9.59
CA LEU A 91 5.05 -7.39 -8.88
C LEU A 91 4.90 -8.69 -9.69
N PHE A 92 4.71 -8.58 -11.01
CA PHE A 92 4.69 -9.75 -11.90
C PHE A 92 6.04 -10.47 -11.92
N ARG A 93 7.16 -9.74 -11.96
CA ARG A 93 8.49 -10.34 -11.85
C ARG A 93 8.64 -11.07 -10.51
N TRP A 94 8.24 -10.44 -9.41
CA TRP A 94 8.32 -11.04 -8.09
C TRP A 94 7.50 -12.35 -7.98
N THR A 95 6.25 -12.36 -8.45
CA THR A 95 5.41 -13.57 -8.42
C THR A 95 5.97 -14.71 -9.25
N ASN A 96 6.69 -14.41 -10.34
CA ASN A 96 7.33 -15.41 -11.20
C ASN A 96 8.77 -15.76 -10.77
N GLY A 97 9.26 -15.24 -9.64
CA GLY A 97 10.63 -15.48 -9.17
C GLY A 97 11.72 -14.81 -10.02
N GLN A 98 11.36 -13.74 -10.74
CA GLN A 98 12.22 -12.97 -11.63
C GLN A 98 12.58 -11.57 -11.08
N SER A 99 12.03 -11.18 -9.92
CA SER A 99 12.42 -9.93 -9.25
C SER A 99 13.84 -10.06 -8.70
N SER A 100 14.62 -8.98 -8.81
CA SER A 100 15.96 -8.89 -8.25
C SER A 100 16.01 -8.25 -6.86
N PHE A 101 14.88 -7.76 -6.35
CA PHE A 101 14.84 -7.08 -5.07
C PHE A 101 14.78 -8.10 -3.92
N ASP A 102 15.63 -7.93 -2.91
CA ASP A 102 15.68 -8.81 -1.73
C ASP A 102 14.72 -8.31 -0.64
N TRP A 103 13.59 -9.00 -0.49
CA TRP A 103 12.60 -8.70 0.55
C TRP A 103 12.96 -9.25 1.94
N THR A 104 14.07 -9.98 2.09
CA THR A 104 14.46 -10.62 3.37
C THR A 104 14.42 -9.68 4.58
N PRO A 105 14.92 -8.42 4.53
CA PRO A 105 14.85 -7.51 5.67
C PRO A 105 13.42 -7.25 6.14
N VAL A 106 12.51 -6.97 5.21
CA VAL A 106 11.08 -6.74 5.49
C VAL A 106 10.41 -8.02 6.01
N LEU A 107 10.68 -9.17 5.39
CA LEU A 107 10.11 -10.46 5.83
C LEU A 107 10.57 -10.83 7.25
N LYS A 108 11.82 -10.51 7.63
CA LYS A 108 12.31 -10.69 9.01
C LYS A 108 11.53 -9.83 10.00
N MET A 109 11.23 -8.58 9.65
CA MET A 109 10.43 -7.70 10.53
C MET A 109 9.04 -8.27 10.74
N ILE A 110 8.34 -8.62 9.66
CA ILE A 110 7.00 -9.24 9.72
C ILE A 110 7.04 -10.53 10.55
N GLY A 111 7.97 -11.45 10.24
CA GLY A 111 8.08 -12.72 10.94
C GLY A 111 8.48 -12.60 12.40
N THR A 112 9.16 -11.52 12.80
CA THR A 112 9.46 -11.23 14.20
C THR A 112 8.20 -10.83 14.96
N VAL A 113 7.33 -10.01 14.37
CA VAL A 113 6.06 -9.60 14.98
C VAL A 113 5.07 -10.77 15.06
N GLU A 114 5.01 -11.59 14.02
CA GLU A 114 4.11 -12.75 13.97
C GLU A 114 4.61 -13.95 14.81
N GLY A 115 5.88 -13.95 15.23
CA GLY A 115 6.49 -15.09 15.92
C GLY A 115 6.71 -16.32 15.02
N SER A 116 6.69 -16.16 13.70
CA SER A 116 6.84 -17.24 12.71
C SER A 116 8.30 -17.70 12.47
N GLY A 117 9.28 -16.93 12.99
CA GLY A 117 10.69 -17.28 12.97
C GLY A 117 11.38 -17.11 11.61
N TRP A 118 12.69 -16.87 11.60
CA TRP A 118 13.42 -16.46 10.39
C TRP A 118 13.84 -17.60 9.44
N LEU A 119 13.59 -18.86 9.82
CA LEU A 119 13.94 -20.00 8.96
C LEU A 119 12.92 -20.26 7.85
N GLN A 120 11.71 -19.72 8.00
CA GLN A 120 10.57 -19.99 7.11
C GLN A 120 10.28 -18.81 6.16
N LEU A 121 11.17 -17.83 6.02
CA LEU A 121 10.91 -16.62 5.22
C LEU A 121 10.62 -16.96 3.74
N LYS A 122 11.33 -17.94 3.20
CA LYS A 122 11.08 -18.42 1.84
C LYS A 122 9.69 -19.06 1.70
N GLU A 123 9.28 -19.86 2.69
CA GLU A 123 7.95 -20.50 2.69
C GLU A 123 6.84 -19.45 2.86
N MET A 124 7.07 -18.44 3.71
CA MET A 124 6.20 -17.29 3.86
C MET A 124 6.00 -16.55 2.53
N GLU A 125 7.09 -16.28 1.81
CA GLU A 125 7.04 -15.58 0.52
C GLU A 125 6.35 -16.44 -0.55
N GLU A 126 6.71 -17.71 -0.70
CA GLU A 126 6.10 -18.63 -1.68
C GLU A 126 4.62 -18.88 -1.39
N TYR A 127 4.25 -19.04 -0.12
CA TYR A 127 2.85 -19.14 0.27
C TYR A 127 2.07 -17.88 -0.09
N THR A 128 2.66 -16.69 0.10
CA THR A 128 2.05 -15.43 -0.33
C THR A 128 1.87 -15.40 -1.85
N LYS A 129 2.89 -15.78 -2.64
CA LYS A 129 2.80 -15.84 -4.11
C LYS A 129 1.67 -16.75 -4.59
N SER A 130 1.44 -17.87 -3.91
CA SER A 130 0.36 -18.82 -4.23
C SER A 130 -1.05 -18.22 -4.11
N LYS A 131 -1.20 -17.08 -3.43
CA LYS A 131 -2.46 -16.37 -3.22
C LYS A 131 -2.70 -15.25 -4.24
N ILE A 132 -1.71 -14.84 -5.03
CA ILE A 132 -1.84 -13.69 -5.94
C ILE A 132 -2.65 -14.07 -7.18
N VAL A 133 -3.66 -13.25 -7.53
CA VAL A 133 -4.58 -13.51 -8.65
C VAL A 133 -4.47 -12.50 -9.79
N VAL A 134 -4.40 -11.18 -9.54
CA VAL A 134 -4.36 -10.16 -10.62
C VAL A 134 -3.80 -8.81 -10.17
N SER A 135 -3.49 -7.90 -11.12
CA SER A 135 -3.05 -6.52 -10.85
C SER A 135 -3.71 -5.45 -11.73
N ILE A 136 -4.32 -4.38 -11.15
CA ILE A 136 -5.20 -3.37 -11.81
C ILE A 136 -4.99 -1.92 -11.24
N LEU A 137 -5.39 -0.81 -11.89
CA LEU A 137 -4.93 0.61 -11.70
C LEU A 137 -5.32 1.37 -10.39
N CYS A 138 -4.61 2.49 -10.04
CA CYS A 138 -4.56 3.25 -8.76
C CYS A 138 -4.98 4.77 -8.80
N LEU A 139 -5.03 5.49 -7.65
CA LEU A 139 -5.72 6.76 -7.36
C LEU A 139 -4.90 7.95 -6.79
N GLU A 140 -4.20 7.85 -5.66
CA GLU A 140 -3.76 9.04 -4.90
C GLU A 140 -2.56 9.79 -5.52
N TYR A 141 -1.65 9.07 -6.17
CA TYR A 141 -0.64 9.67 -7.04
C TYR A 141 -1.23 10.10 -8.39
N CYS A 142 -2.50 9.82 -8.66
CA CYS A 142 -3.17 10.09 -9.93
C CYS A 142 -4.20 11.22 -9.82
N CYS A 143 -4.44 11.73 -8.61
CA CYS A 143 -5.42 12.77 -8.36
C CYS A 143 -4.74 14.11 -8.14
N ASN A 144 -5.13 15.10 -8.92
CA ASN A 144 -4.70 16.49 -8.79
C ASN A 144 -5.71 17.36 -8.01
N SER A 145 -6.85 16.78 -7.63
CA SER A 145 -7.91 17.48 -6.89
C SER A 145 -8.62 16.58 -5.89
N GLU A 146 -9.25 17.19 -4.88
CA GLU A 146 -10.10 16.48 -3.92
C GLU A 146 -11.27 15.76 -4.61
N MET A 147 -11.80 16.34 -5.69
CA MET A 147 -12.91 15.75 -6.46
C MET A 147 -12.46 14.45 -7.14
N GLU A 148 -11.31 14.48 -7.82
CA GLU A 148 -10.71 13.29 -8.42
C GLU A 148 -10.43 12.24 -7.35
N TYR A 149 -9.89 12.63 -6.19
CA TYR A 149 -9.62 11.72 -5.07
C TYR A 149 -10.88 11.08 -4.49
N LYS A 150 -11.98 11.82 -4.33
CA LYS A 150 -13.25 11.26 -3.86
C LYS A 150 -13.87 10.29 -4.88
N GLU A 151 -13.83 10.62 -6.16
CA GLU A 151 -14.34 9.75 -7.23
C GLU A 151 -13.52 8.47 -7.34
N ALA A 152 -12.21 8.62 -7.28
CA ALA A 152 -11.24 7.58 -7.16
C ALA A 152 -11.57 6.61 -6.02
N VAL A 153 -11.63 7.11 -4.77
CA VAL A 153 -11.95 6.31 -3.57
C VAL A 153 -13.28 5.55 -3.76
N ARG A 154 -14.31 6.22 -4.32
CA ARG A 154 -15.60 5.59 -4.61
C ARG A 154 -15.47 4.40 -5.57
N ASN A 155 -14.75 4.58 -6.68
CA ASN A 155 -14.55 3.53 -7.69
C ASN A 155 -13.87 2.27 -7.12
N VAL A 156 -12.99 2.45 -6.12
CA VAL A 156 -12.30 1.34 -5.43
C VAL A 156 -13.21 0.67 -4.42
N VAL A 157 -13.89 1.46 -3.58
CA VAL A 157 -14.81 0.91 -2.59
C VAL A 157 -15.95 0.15 -3.26
N ASP A 158 -16.37 0.53 -4.46
CA ASP A 158 -17.35 -0.23 -5.27
C ASP A 158 -16.94 -1.67 -5.58
N GLN A 159 -15.64 -1.97 -5.60
CA GLN A 159 -15.13 -3.33 -5.77
C GLN A 159 -15.15 -4.15 -4.47
N VAL A 160 -15.27 -3.49 -3.32
CA VAL A 160 -15.42 -4.15 -2.02
C VAL A 160 -16.86 -4.63 -1.86
N LYS A 161 -17.05 -5.91 -1.53
CA LYS A 161 -18.38 -6.47 -1.26
C LYS A 161 -18.97 -5.85 0.03
N PRO A 162 -20.30 -5.72 0.15
CA PRO A 162 -20.93 -5.30 1.40
C PRO A 162 -20.45 -6.15 2.59
N GLY A 163 -20.10 -5.51 3.71
CA GLY A 163 -19.49 -6.16 4.88
C GLY A 163 -18.02 -6.58 4.72
N GLY A 164 -17.42 -6.39 3.55
CA GLY A 164 -15.99 -6.60 3.29
C GLY A 164 -15.11 -5.52 3.92
N TRP A 165 -13.84 -5.85 4.12
CA TRP A 165 -12.85 -4.93 4.68
C TRP A 165 -12.11 -4.16 3.58
N PHE A 166 -11.93 -2.87 3.82
CA PHE A 166 -11.07 -1.96 3.07
C PHE A 166 -9.88 -1.57 3.94
N VAL A 167 -8.67 -1.58 3.39
CA VAL A 167 -7.45 -1.13 4.07
C VAL A 167 -6.77 -0.10 3.20
N MET A 168 -6.38 1.04 3.78
CA MET A 168 -5.67 2.11 3.10
C MET A 168 -4.59 2.67 4.01
N GLY A 169 -3.39 2.83 3.46
CA GLY A 169 -2.30 3.55 4.10
C GLY A 169 -1.88 4.76 3.26
N GLY A 170 -1.27 5.75 3.90
CA GLY A 170 -0.78 6.93 3.19
C GLY A 170 -0.07 7.89 4.11
N VAL A 171 0.23 9.09 3.59
CA VAL A 171 0.85 10.18 4.34
C VAL A 171 -0.06 11.40 4.29
N LEU A 172 -0.34 11.99 5.45
CA LEU A 172 -1.12 13.21 5.61
C LEU A 172 -0.25 14.44 5.51
N GLU A 173 -0.84 15.54 5.06
CA GLU A 173 -0.26 16.89 5.07
C GLU A 173 1.10 17.03 4.35
N GLU A 174 1.40 16.10 3.45
CA GLU A 174 2.54 16.17 2.54
C GLU A 174 2.10 16.66 1.16
N THR A 175 3.03 17.32 0.46
CA THR A 175 2.81 17.79 -0.92
C THR A 175 3.76 17.15 -1.92
N TRP A 176 4.77 16.43 -1.44
CA TRP A 176 5.74 15.73 -2.27
C TRP A 176 6.39 14.56 -1.52
N CYS A 177 6.90 13.60 -2.30
CA CYS A 177 7.75 12.51 -1.83
C CYS A 177 9.06 12.50 -2.64
N SER A 178 10.17 12.13 -2.01
CA SER A 178 11.48 12.08 -2.67
C SER A 178 12.07 10.68 -2.64
N PHE A 179 12.47 10.18 -3.81
CA PHE A 179 13.23 8.94 -3.99
C PHE A 179 13.92 8.93 -5.36
N GLY A 180 14.97 8.13 -5.51
CA GLY A 180 15.74 8.05 -6.76
C GLY A 180 16.35 9.37 -7.20
N GLY A 181 16.64 10.26 -6.26
CA GLY A 181 17.14 11.61 -6.51
C GLY A 181 16.13 12.57 -7.16
N ARG A 182 14.82 12.26 -7.11
CA ARG A 182 13.73 13.07 -7.67
C ARG A 182 12.66 13.34 -6.62
N LYS A 183 11.92 14.44 -6.80
CA LYS A 183 10.72 14.76 -6.02
C LYS A 183 9.48 14.57 -6.88
N PHE A 184 8.44 13.98 -6.32
CA PHE A 184 7.16 13.72 -6.96
C PHE A 184 6.07 14.40 -6.16
N THR A 185 5.16 15.12 -6.80
CA THR A 185 4.01 15.73 -6.12
C THR A 185 3.06 14.66 -5.63
N CYS A 186 2.40 14.91 -4.50
CA CYS A 186 1.21 14.18 -4.06
C CYS A 186 0.11 15.16 -3.66
N LEU A 187 -1.15 14.71 -3.67
CA LEU A 187 -2.27 15.50 -3.16
C LEU A 187 -2.07 15.79 -1.67
N TYR A 188 -2.25 17.05 -1.27
CA TYR A 188 -2.25 17.44 0.15
C TYR A 188 -3.48 16.85 0.84
N LEU A 189 -3.32 15.68 1.43
CA LEU A 189 -4.39 14.94 2.09
C LEU A 189 -4.46 15.30 3.58
N THR A 190 -5.57 15.89 4.01
CA THR A 190 -5.85 16.10 5.44
C THR A 190 -6.61 14.91 6.02
N GLU A 191 -6.52 14.73 7.33
CA GLU A 191 -7.31 13.72 8.04
C GLU A 191 -8.82 13.91 7.80
N ASN A 192 -9.29 15.15 7.84
CA ASN A 192 -10.70 15.47 7.55
C ASN A 192 -11.11 15.02 6.14
N LEU A 193 -10.32 15.36 5.13
CA LEU A 193 -10.60 14.98 3.75
C LEU A 193 -10.58 13.45 3.57
N LEU A 194 -9.63 12.76 4.21
CA LEU A 194 -9.57 11.30 4.23
C LEU A 194 -10.88 10.71 4.77
N PHE A 195 -11.27 11.07 6.00
CA PHE A 195 -12.46 10.52 6.62
C PHE A 195 -13.74 10.91 5.89
N GLU A 196 -13.82 12.12 5.34
CA GLU A 196 -14.94 12.57 4.51
C GLU A 196 -15.09 11.70 3.25
N ALA A 197 -14.01 11.50 2.49
CA ALA A 197 -14.02 10.67 1.28
C ALA A 197 -14.44 9.23 1.57
N LEU A 198 -13.94 8.65 2.68
CA LEU A 198 -14.29 7.27 3.07
C LEU A 198 -15.76 7.15 3.50
N ARG A 199 -16.31 8.13 4.22
CA ARG A 199 -17.75 8.18 4.55
C ARG A 199 -18.62 8.28 3.31
N GLU A 200 -18.28 9.18 2.39
CA GLU A 200 -18.99 9.36 1.13
C GLU A 200 -18.97 8.09 0.25
N ALA A 201 -17.94 7.25 0.42
CA ALA A 201 -17.82 5.96 -0.24
C ALA A 201 -18.56 4.80 0.48
N ASN A 202 -19.33 5.06 1.53
CA ASN A 202 -20.06 4.08 2.35
C ASN A 202 -19.16 3.13 3.16
N LEU A 203 -18.02 3.63 3.66
CA LEU A 203 -17.20 2.92 4.64
C LEU A 203 -17.59 3.34 6.06
N LEU A 204 -17.66 2.35 6.96
CA LEU A 204 -18.04 2.50 8.36
C LEU A 204 -16.85 3.02 9.19
N VAL A 205 -16.40 4.25 8.94
CA VAL A 205 -15.23 4.83 9.60
C VAL A 205 -15.49 5.32 11.03
N ASP A 206 -16.75 5.65 11.36
CA ASP A 206 -17.14 6.19 12.67
C ASP A 206 -17.59 5.09 13.66
N ASP A 207 -17.52 3.82 13.29
CA ASP A 207 -17.84 2.66 14.16
C ASP A 207 -16.55 1.94 14.60
N GLU A 208 -16.19 2.04 15.88
CA GLU A 208 -14.96 1.45 16.44
C GLU A 208 -14.87 -0.09 16.29
N GLN A 209 -15.99 -0.79 16.08
CA GLN A 209 -15.98 -2.24 15.82
C GLN A 209 -15.76 -2.57 14.34
N SER A 210 -15.96 -1.59 13.48
CA SER A 210 -15.86 -1.71 12.02
C SER A 210 -14.75 -0.86 11.43
N SER A 211 -14.04 -0.07 12.24
CA SER A 211 -12.88 0.72 11.84
C SER A 211 -11.71 0.61 12.82
N ILE A 212 -10.51 0.63 12.26
CA ILE A 212 -9.25 0.68 12.96
C ILE A 212 -8.43 1.76 12.26
N TYR A 213 -8.06 2.81 12.99
CA TYR A 213 -7.25 3.90 12.47
C TYR A 213 -6.02 4.12 13.33
N TYR A 214 -4.88 4.25 12.67
CA TYR A 214 -3.60 4.60 13.28
C TYR A 214 -2.98 5.73 12.48
N CYS A 215 -2.47 6.75 13.17
CA CYS A 215 -1.68 7.80 12.56
C CYS A 215 -0.51 8.15 13.49
N ALA A 216 0.69 8.16 12.93
CA ALA A 216 1.88 8.59 13.64
C ALA A 216 2.90 9.16 12.65
N LYS A 217 3.47 10.32 13.01
CA LYS A 217 4.40 11.08 12.14
C LYS A 217 3.85 11.28 10.72
N SER A 218 2.57 11.68 10.62
CA SER A 218 1.83 11.88 9.37
C SER A 218 1.56 10.63 8.54
N ILE A 219 2.17 9.48 8.84
CA ILE A 219 1.79 8.22 8.21
C ILE A 219 0.55 7.67 8.88
N PHE A 220 -0.47 7.39 8.08
CA PHE A 220 -1.70 6.79 8.54
C PHE A 220 -1.93 5.42 7.93
N LEU A 221 -2.70 4.61 8.65
CA LEU A 221 -3.24 3.35 8.20
C LEU A 221 -4.67 3.24 8.75
N ILE A 222 -5.62 3.06 7.85
CA ILE A 222 -7.03 2.88 8.17
C ILE A 222 -7.51 1.54 7.61
N CYS A 223 -8.22 0.78 8.43
CA CYS A 223 -8.94 -0.41 8.03
C CYS A 223 -10.41 -0.20 8.41
N CYS A 224 -11.34 -0.36 7.47
CA CYS A 224 -12.76 -0.17 7.75
C CYS A 224 -13.66 -1.09 6.93
N LYS A 225 -14.84 -1.43 7.44
CA LYS A 225 -15.82 -2.24 6.71
C LYS A 225 -16.66 -1.38 5.78
N LYS A 226 -17.04 -1.94 4.64
CA LYS A 226 -18.10 -1.39 3.79
C LYS A 226 -19.47 -1.66 4.41
N GLN A 227 -20.34 -0.65 4.40
CA GLN A 227 -21.72 -0.76 4.84
C GLN A 227 -22.44 -1.93 4.11
N ILE A 228 -23.30 -2.63 4.84
CA ILE A 228 -24.13 -3.74 4.31
C ILE A 228 -25.29 -3.17 3.49
#